data_AF-A0A3B8WGA6-F1
#
_entry.id   AF-A0A3B8WGA6-F1
#
_cell.length_a   1.000
_cell.length_b   1.000
_cell.length_c   1.000
_cell.angle_alpha   90.00
_cell.angle_beta   90.00
_cell.angle_gamma   90.00
#
_symmetry.space_group_name_H-M   'P 1'
#
loop_
_entity.id
_entity.type
_entity.pdbx_description
1 polymer ?
#
loop_
_entity_poly.entity_id
_entity_poly.type
_entity_poly.pdbx_seq_one_letter_code
_entity_poly.pdbx_strand_id
1 'polypeptide(L)'
;MEQEKHLQQFYIPEEQSIYLLSHDDAKKLKDWVALCVAQLRQLGYRDVELIGKGAYGFVFAGRFPGLDTPGPEHVFKFTRINLPQHLQDRLEDEAFILEQVHHPRVPRLIAFQRANNQPILVMERAAGLNLEEVSLQE
;
A
#
# COMPACT_ATOMS: atom_id res chain seq x y z
N MET A 1 -3.93 -30.20 35.72
CA MET A 1 -4.56 -29.51 34.58
C MET A 1 -3.70 -28.31 34.27
N GLU A 2 -2.81 -28.46 33.30
CA GLU A 2 -1.86 -27.43 32.90
C GLU A 2 -2.51 -26.61 31.78
N GLN A 3 -2.78 -25.33 32.01
CA GLN A 3 -3.31 -24.43 31.01
C GLN A 3 -2.23 -24.16 29.96
N GLU A 4 -2.43 -24.68 28.75
CA GLU A 4 -1.63 -24.31 27.58
C GLU A 4 -1.73 -22.79 27.37
N LYS A 5 -0.64 -22.08 27.69
CA LYS A 5 -0.46 -20.68 27.30
C LYS A 5 -0.34 -20.63 25.78
N HIS A 6 -1.47 -20.48 25.10
CA HIS A 6 -1.52 -20.14 23.68
C HIS A 6 -0.69 -18.87 23.47
N LEU A 7 0.45 -18.99 22.80
CA LEU A 7 1.35 -17.89 22.49
C LEU A 7 0.58 -16.78 21.76
N GLN A 8 0.41 -15.67 22.46
CA GLN A 8 -0.29 -14.47 22.00
C GLN A 8 0.55 -13.77 20.93
N GLN A 9 -0.12 -13.42 19.83
CA GLN A 9 0.29 -12.54 18.73
C GLN A 9 1.71 -11.96 18.86
N PHE A 10 2.68 -12.59 18.18
CA PHE A 10 3.99 -11.99 17.98
C PHE A 10 3.90 -10.92 16.90
N TYR A 11 4.43 -9.72 17.20
CA TYR A 11 4.76 -8.75 16.16
C TYR A 11 5.97 -9.28 15.39
N ILE A 12 5.74 -9.66 14.13
CA ILE A 12 6.80 -10.07 13.22
C ILE A 12 7.08 -8.87 12.32
N PRO A 13 8.29 -8.28 12.38
CA PRO A 13 8.67 -7.19 11.49
C PRO A 13 8.44 -7.58 10.04
N GLU A 14 7.85 -6.67 9.26
CA GLU A 14 7.41 -6.96 7.91
C GLU A 14 8.53 -7.42 6.97
N GLU A 15 9.73 -6.89 7.17
CA GLU A 15 10.94 -7.30 6.43
C GLU A 15 11.31 -8.77 6.68
N GLN A 16 11.05 -9.28 7.89
CA GLN A 16 11.35 -10.66 8.28
C GLN A 16 10.22 -11.65 7.89
N SER A 17 9.03 -11.14 7.60
CA SER A 17 7.88 -11.97 7.22
C SER A 17 8.11 -12.79 5.95
N ILE A 18 9.01 -12.36 5.06
CA ILE A 18 9.30 -13.07 3.81
C ILE A 18 9.96 -14.44 4.03
N TYR A 19 10.73 -14.60 5.11
CA TYR A 19 11.39 -15.87 5.46
C TYR A 19 10.43 -16.88 6.09
N LEU A 20 9.24 -16.43 6.47
CA LEU A 20 8.15 -17.27 6.98
C LEU A 20 7.17 -17.68 5.88
N LEU A 21 7.33 -17.12 4.67
CA LEU A 21 6.54 -17.53 3.51
C LEU A 21 7.11 -18.83 2.93
N SER A 22 6.22 -19.69 2.44
CA SER A 22 6.66 -20.77 1.56
C SER A 22 7.32 -20.17 0.31
N HIS A 23 8.19 -20.96 -0.36
CA HIS A 23 8.86 -20.52 -1.59
C HIS A 23 7.84 -20.08 -2.67
N ASP A 24 6.69 -20.76 -2.71
CA ASP A 24 5.58 -20.44 -3.61
C ASP A 24 4.90 -19.12 -3.26
N ASP A 25 4.71 -18.82 -1.98
CA ASP A 25 4.07 -17.57 -1.56
C ASP A 25 5.00 -16.37 -1.77
N ALA A 26 6.31 -16.55 -1.58
CA ALA A 26 7.31 -15.54 -1.92
C ALA A 26 7.34 -15.26 -3.43
N LYS A 27 7.18 -16.28 -4.27
CA LYS A 27 7.08 -16.12 -5.73
C LYS A 27 5.81 -15.39 -6.13
N LYS A 28 4.64 -15.82 -5.64
CA LYS A 28 3.35 -15.16 -5.90
C LYS A 28 3.37 -13.68 -5.51
N LEU A 29 4.03 -13.36 -4.39
CA LEU A 29 4.21 -11.99 -3.94
C LEU A 29 4.98 -11.14 -4.97
N LYS A 30 6.10 -11.64 -5.46
CA LYS A 30 6.90 -10.96 -6.49
C LYS A 30 6.13 -10.81 -7.79
N ASP A 31 5.46 -11.86 -8.24
CA ASP A 31 4.65 -11.85 -9.46
C ASP A 31 3.51 -10.81 -9.36
N TRP A 32 2.87 -10.72 -8.20
CA TRP A 32 1.82 -9.76 -7.94
C TRP A 32 2.34 -8.30 -7.93
N VAL A 33 3.48 -8.05 -7.29
CA VAL A 33 4.13 -6.72 -7.31
C VAL A 33 4.49 -6.33 -8.75
N ALA A 34 5.05 -7.25 -9.53
CA ALA A 34 5.39 -6.99 -10.94
C ALA A 34 4.15 -6.66 -11.78
N LEU A 35 3.03 -7.35 -11.55
CA LEU A 35 1.76 -7.08 -12.21
C LEU A 35 1.24 -5.67 -11.91
N CYS A 36 1.25 -5.24 -10.64
CA CYS A 36 0.83 -3.89 -10.25
C CYS A 36 1.71 -2.81 -10.89
N VAL A 37 3.04 -3.01 -10.89
CA VAL A 37 3.97 -2.09 -11.55
C VAL A 37 3.67 -2.00 -13.05
N ALA A 38 3.41 -3.13 -13.72
CA ALA A 38 3.08 -3.15 -15.14
C ALA A 38 1.77 -2.41 -15.44
N GLN A 39 0.73 -2.61 -14.63
CA GLN A 39 -0.56 -1.92 -14.79
C GLN A 39 -0.43 -0.40 -14.58
N LEU A 40 0.28 0.04 -13.55
CA LEU A 40 0.52 1.47 -13.32
C LEU A 40 1.28 2.12 -14.48
N ARG A 41 2.25 1.42 -15.06
CA ARG A 41 2.96 1.87 -16.27
C ARG A 41 2.05 1.96 -17.49
N GLN A 42 1.13 1.01 -17.67
CA GLN A 42 0.13 1.05 -18.75
C GLN A 42 -0.83 2.24 -18.60
N LEU A 43 -1.12 2.65 -17.37
CA LEU A 43 -1.90 3.86 -17.06
C LEU A 43 -1.09 5.17 -17.27
N GLY A 44 0.17 5.06 -17.70
CA GLY A 44 1.03 6.20 -18.02
C GLY A 44 1.97 6.63 -16.89
N TYR A 45 1.92 6.00 -15.71
CA TYR A 45 2.80 6.35 -14.60
C TYR A 45 4.24 5.88 -14.85
N ARG A 46 5.20 6.71 -14.46
CA ARG A 46 6.64 6.45 -14.49
C ARG A 46 7.19 6.34 -13.08
N ASP A 47 8.43 5.86 -12.98
CA ASP A 47 9.17 5.76 -11.72
C ASP A 47 8.38 5.04 -10.63
N VAL A 48 7.68 3.98 -11.04
CA VAL A 48 6.81 3.22 -10.14
C VAL A 48 7.65 2.40 -9.17
N GLU A 49 7.45 2.63 -7.88
CA GLU A 49 8.20 2.01 -6.78
C GLU A 49 7.25 1.47 -5.72
N LEU A 50 7.59 0.33 -5.12
CA LEU A 50 6.91 -0.17 -3.93
C LEU A 50 7.49 0.55 -2.71
N ILE A 51 6.73 1.48 -2.13
CA ILE A 51 7.15 2.31 -0.98
C ILE A 51 6.59 1.81 0.35
N GLY A 52 5.70 0.81 0.32
CA GLY A 52 5.13 0.22 1.52
C GLY A 52 4.56 -1.14 1.22
N LYS A 53 4.82 -2.07 2.12
CA LYS A 53 4.17 -3.37 2.16
C LYS A 53 3.46 -3.42 3.52
N GLY A 54 2.33 -4.10 3.60
CA GLY A 54 1.61 -4.33 4.84
C GLY A 54 0.93 -5.70 4.88
N ALA A 55 0.47 -6.12 6.06
CA ALA A 55 -0.43 -7.26 6.20
C ALA A 55 -1.71 -7.11 5.34
N TYR A 56 -2.18 -5.87 5.18
CA TYR A 56 -3.43 -5.55 4.48
C TYR A 56 -3.26 -5.23 3.00
N GLY A 57 -2.03 -4.98 2.53
CA GLY A 57 -1.88 -4.45 1.18
C GLY A 57 -0.47 -4.02 0.80
N PHE A 58 -0.43 -3.26 -0.28
CA PHE A 58 0.78 -2.73 -0.87
C PHE A 58 0.57 -1.28 -1.26
N VAL A 59 1.63 -0.51 -1.15
CA VAL A 59 1.65 0.93 -1.40
C VAL A 59 2.72 1.21 -2.43
N PHE A 60 2.30 1.74 -3.57
CA PHE A 60 3.20 2.13 -4.65
C PHE A 60 3.23 3.65 -4.77
N ALA A 61 4.39 4.21 -5.11
CA ALA A 61 4.49 5.57 -5.63
C ALA A 61 4.62 5.51 -7.15
N GLY A 62 4.14 6.53 -7.84
CA GLY A 62 4.37 6.69 -9.27
C GLY A 62 4.12 8.13 -9.70
N ARG A 63 4.85 8.57 -10.72
CA ARG A 63 4.76 9.94 -11.25
C ARG A 63 3.97 9.96 -12.54
N PHE A 64 2.97 10.84 -12.63
CA PHE A 64 2.32 11.06 -13.92
C PHE A 64 3.18 12.01 -14.77
N PRO A 65 3.56 11.66 -16.00
CA PRO A 65 4.39 12.52 -16.83
C PRO A 65 3.61 13.78 -17.24
N GLY A 66 4.12 14.95 -16.83
CA GLY A 66 3.66 16.26 -17.29
C GLY A 66 4.41 16.75 -18.53
N LEU A 67 3.90 17.77 -19.22
CA LEU A 67 4.51 18.28 -20.46
C LEU A 67 5.89 18.94 -20.24
N ASP A 68 6.11 19.64 -19.12
CA ASP A 68 7.34 20.46 -18.94
C ASP A 68 7.87 20.52 -17.49
N THR A 69 7.19 19.88 -16.54
CA THR A 69 7.62 19.74 -15.14
C THR A 69 7.47 18.29 -14.70
N PRO A 70 8.29 17.78 -13.76
CA PRO A 70 8.01 16.51 -13.14
C PRO A 70 6.58 16.58 -12.59
N GLY A 71 5.67 15.80 -13.18
CA GLY A 71 4.26 15.86 -12.81
C GLY A 71 4.04 15.37 -11.38
N PRO A 72 2.82 15.52 -10.85
CA PRO A 72 2.52 15.15 -9.48
C PRO A 72 2.81 13.65 -9.24
N GLU A 73 3.40 13.37 -8.08
CA GLU A 73 3.57 12.01 -7.60
C GLU A 73 2.30 11.58 -6.86
N HIS A 74 1.83 10.40 -7.23
CA HIS A 74 0.67 9.76 -6.61
C HIS A 74 1.10 8.51 -5.87
N VAL A 75 0.34 8.21 -4.82
CA VAL A 75 0.44 6.99 -4.04
C VAL A 75 -0.77 6.12 -4.34
N PHE A 76 -0.52 4.85 -4.60
CA PHE A 76 -1.52 3.83 -4.90
C PHE A 76 -1.53 2.80 -3.78
N LYS A 77 -2.62 2.73 -3.04
CA LYS A 77 -2.84 1.68 -2.03
C LYS A 77 -3.72 0.59 -2.63
N PHE A 78 -3.22 -0.63 -2.61
CA PHE A 78 -3.90 -1.83 -3.07
C PHE A 78 -4.12 -2.76 -1.88
N THR A 79 -5.32 -3.31 -1.73
CA THR A 79 -5.55 -4.39 -0.76
C THR A 79 -5.11 -5.72 -1.34
N ARG A 80 -4.77 -6.71 -0.50
CA ARG A 80 -4.49 -8.05 -1.02
C ARG A 80 -5.80 -8.74 -1.43
N ILE A 81 -5.81 -9.34 -2.62
CA ILE A 81 -7.01 -9.99 -3.19
C ILE A 81 -7.53 -11.19 -2.36
N ASN A 82 -6.65 -11.78 -1.55
CA ASN A 82 -6.98 -12.93 -0.70
C ASN A 82 -7.55 -12.54 0.68
N LEU A 83 -7.67 -11.25 0.98
CA LEU A 83 -8.26 -10.81 2.24
C LEU A 83 -9.79 -11.01 2.24
N PRO A 84 -10.40 -11.31 3.39
CA PRO A 84 -11.85 -11.24 3.57
C PRO A 84 -12.44 -9.92 3.06
N GLN A 85 -13.64 -9.99 2.47
CA GLN A 85 -14.31 -8.83 1.86
C GLN A 85 -14.38 -7.62 2.81
N HIS A 86 -14.78 -7.83 4.07
CA HIS A 86 -14.87 -6.75 5.05
C HIS A 86 -13.53 -6.03 5.32
N LEU A 87 -12.37 -6.68 5.11
CA LEU A 87 -11.06 -6.03 5.20
C LEU A 87 -10.71 -5.27 3.91
N GLN A 88 -11.18 -5.76 2.76
CA GLN A 88 -11.02 -5.04 1.50
C GLN A 88 -11.86 -3.75 1.52
N ASP A 89 -13.06 -3.80 2.06
CA ASP A 89 -13.98 -2.66 2.15
C ASP A 89 -13.47 -1.55 3.09
N ARG A 90 -12.56 -1.87 4.03
CA ARG A 90 -11.91 -0.83 4.87
C ARG A 90 -11.12 0.19 4.06
N LEU A 91 -10.65 -0.16 2.86
CA LEU A 91 -9.96 0.81 1.98
C LEU A 91 -10.96 1.79 1.37
N GLU A 92 -12.21 1.37 1.16
CA GLU A 92 -13.30 2.26 0.74
C GLU A 92 -13.69 3.21 1.87
N ASP A 93 -13.78 2.71 3.11
CA ASP A 93 -13.98 3.56 4.29
C ASP A 93 -12.86 4.60 4.43
N GLU A 94 -11.59 4.21 4.21
CA GLU A 94 -10.46 5.13 4.23
C GLU A 94 -10.60 6.22 3.16
N ALA A 95 -10.98 5.85 1.94
CA ALA A 95 -11.22 6.80 0.86
C ALA A 95 -12.35 7.78 1.21
N PHE A 96 -13.47 7.28 1.74
CA PHE A 96 -14.61 8.10 2.15
C PHE A 96 -14.28 9.08 3.27
N ILE A 97 -13.47 8.65 4.26
CA ILE A 97 -12.99 9.54 5.33
C ILE A 97 -12.06 10.59 4.73
N LEU A 98 -11.12 10.19 3.87
CA LEU A 98 -10.13 11.09 3.27
C LEU A 98 -10.77 12.13 2.35
N GLU A 99 -11.86 11.78 1.65
CA GLU A 99 -12.64 12.70 0.81
C GLU A 99 -13.19 13.89 1.62
N GLN A 100 -13.49 13.68 2.89
CA GLN A 100 -14.04 14.72 3.78
C GLN A 100 -12.96 15.60 4.42
N VAL A 101 -11.67 15.33 4.20
CA VAL A 101 -10.56 16.04 4.83
C VAL A 101 -9.89 17.00 3.84
N HIS A 102 -10.03 18.31 4.09
CA HIS A 102 -9.33 19.36 3.37
C HIS A 102 -8.33 20.07 4.29
N HIS A 103 -7.11 19.54 4.38
CA HIS A 103 -6.08 20.11 5.25
C HIS A 103 -4.70 20.08 4.58
N PRO A 104 -3.89 21.16 4.64
CA PRO A 104 -2.60 21.23 3.94
C PRO A 104 -1.54 20.24 4.42
N ARG A 105 -1.74 19.60 5.59
CA ARG A 105 -0.86 18.55 6.14
C ARG A 105 -1.40 17.13 5.97
N VAL A 106 -2.50 16.97 5.23
CA VAL A 106 -3.08 15.66 4.92
C VAL A 106 -3.05 15.49 3.41
N PRO A 107 -2.41 14.43 2.87
CA PRO A 107 -2.39 14.22 1.43
C PRO A 107 -3.80 14.03 0.90
N ARG A 108 -4.16 14.68 -0.20
CA ARG A 108 -5.53 14.61 -0.71
C ARG A 108 -5.82 13.26 -1.35
N LEU A 109 -7.09 12.85 -1.25
CA LEU A 109 -7.67 11.86 -2.14
C LEU A 109 -7.64 12.38 -3.58
N ILE A 110 -7.17 11.55 -4.51
CA ILE A 110 -7.22 11.82 -5.95
C ILE A 110 -8.34 11.01 -6.59
N ALA A 111 -8.40 9.72 -6.27
CA ALA A 111 -9.44 8.83 -6.77
C ALA A 111 -9.55 7.58 -5.90
N PHE A 112 -10.74 6.98 -5.89
CA PHE A 112 -10.95 5.62 -5.44
C PHE A 112 -11.61 4.83 -6.57
N GLN A 113 -11.08 3.65 -6.87
CA GLN A 113 -11.57 2.82 -7.98
C GLN A 113 -11.54 1.33 -7.61
N ARG A 114 -12.43 0.55 -8.21
CA ARG A 114 -12.41 -0.91 -8.14
C ARG A 114 -12.00 -1.48 -9.49
N ALA A 115 -10.80 -2.07 -9.56
CA ALA A 115 -10.33 -2.77 -10.75
C ALA A 115 -10.46 -4.28 -10.53
N ASN A 116 -11.26 -4.98 -11.34
CA ASN A 116 -11.55 -6.41 -11.15
C ASN A 116 -11.97 -6.75 -9.72
N ASN A 117 -12.85 -5.93 -9.14
CA ASN A 117 -13.32 -6.00 -7.74
C ASN A 117 -12.28 -5.71 -6.65
N GLN A 118 -11.02 -5.46 -7.03
CA GLN A 118 -9.98 -5.04 -6.10
C GLN A 118 -10.03 -3.52 -5.89
N PRO A 119 -10.20 -3.03 -4.64
CA PRO A 119 -10.19 -1.61 -4.36
C PRO A 119 -8.77 -1.04 -4.46
N ILE A 120 -8.68 0.14 -5.08
CA ILE A 120 -7.45 0.91 -5.27
C ILE A 120 -7.74 2.34 -4.84
N LEU A 121 -6.97 2.82 -3.87
CA LEU A 121 -7.01 4.20 -3.39
C LEU A 121 -5.81 4.95 -3.96
N VAL A 122 -6.08 6.05 -4.66
CA VAL A 122 -5.08 6.95 -5.24
C VAL A 122 -5.09 8.26 -4.46
N MET A 123 -3.93 8.68 -3.97
CA MET A 123 -3.77 9.90 -3.17
C MET A 123 -2.49 10.66 -3.54
N GLU A 124 -2.42 11.93 -3.16
CA GLU A 124 -1.18 12.72 -3.28
C GLU A 124 -0.03 12.04 -2.50
N ARG A 125 1.19 12.11 -3.02
CA ARG A 125 2.38 11.71 -2.26
C ARG A 125 2.63 12.71 -1.13
N ALA A 126 2.65 12.21 0.10
CA ALA A 126 3.07 13.00 1.26
C ALA A 126 4.52 13.49 1.09
N ALA A 127 4.75 14.77 1.34
CA ALA A 127 6.10 15.35 1.32
C ALA A 127 6.86 15.03 2.62
N GLY A 128 8.19 14.95 2.52
CA GLY A 128 9.08 14.75 3.68
C GLY A 128 9.44 13.29 3.92
N LEU A 129 9.88 13.02 5.16
CA LEU A 129 10.36 11.70 5.60
C LEU A 129 9.28 10.95 6.38
N ASN A 130 9.38 9.62 6.39
CA ASN A 130 8.57 8.80 7.28
C ASN A 130 8.97 9.08 8.73
N LEU A 131 7.99 9.46 9.56
CA LEU A 131 8.23 9.78 10.97
C LEU A 131 8.71 8.57 11.78
N GLU A 132 8.35 7.34 11.40
CA GLU A 132 8.86 6.12 12.03
C GLU A 132 10.36 5.96 11.79
N GLU A 133 10.81 6.14 10.54
CA GLU A 133 12.23 6.07 10.17
C GLU A 133 13.05 7.13 10.93
N VAL A 134 12.52 8.35 11.05
CA VAL A 134 13.15 9.42 11.82
C VAL A 134 13.23 9.06 13.29
N SER A 135 12.17 8.47 13.86
CA SER A 135 12.13 8.10 15.28
C SER A 135 13.15 7.02 15.67
N LEU A 136 13.66 6.24 14.71
CA LEU A 136 14.62 5.16 14.96
C LEU A 136 16.08 5.63 14.89
N GLN A 137 16.34 6.88 14.51
CA GLN A 137 17.69 7.45 14.39
C GLN A 137 18.18 8.13 15.68
N GLU A 138 17.31 8.27 16.68
CA GLU A 138 17.57 8.84 18.01
C GLU A 138 17.76 7.74 19.07
#